data_AF-A0A413B4G7-F1
#
_entry.id   AF-A0A413B4G7-F1
#
_cell.length_a   1.000
_cell.length_b   1.000
_cell.length_c   1.000
_cell.angle_alpha   90.00
_cell.angle_beta   90.00
_cell.angle_gamma   90.00
#
_symmetry.space_group_name_H-M   'P 1'
#
loop_
_entity.id
_entity.type
_entity.pdbx_description
1 polymer ?
#
loop_
_entity_poly.entity_id
_entity_poly.type
_entity_poly.pdbx_seq_one_letter_code
_entity_poly.pdbx_strand_id
1 'polypeptide(L)'
;MRYIEKYGYDYVSSSDVKELIQNYAQYDLVWSVYNRLGFRNCEVFVQSICEYYNLPYIGATPNVRALVEDKSMSKQLAEHLQIPTAKWVVASSKYPLSAVAPFNGPYFVKPRFGSASIGIDESCLCETWQHTIEKANSFLQNDIEVIVEEYINGIYYGVPILNNTEIPLIAVPHFQTSDKIGNIITNSQKRFTEGGMKRFICQDEGLNKILKYYSNMYFMQMQPCDYARIDYIVEKDTGIPYFLEVNALMNLGQKGGFVASFLESGFNSYDEIIRYIIDLGLSKVKK
;
A
#
# COMPACT_ATOMS: atom_id res chain seq x y z
N MET A 1 14.70 -10.62 -12.24
CA MET A 1 15.58 -10.84 -13.40
C MET A 1 16.74 -11.76 -13.04
N ARG A 2 17.82 -11.29 -12.39
CA ARG A 2 18.96 -12.16 -11.97
C ARG A 2 18.57 -13.42 -11.18
N TYR A 3 17.52 -13.34 -10.35
CA TYR A 3 17.00 -14.50 -9.62
C TYR A 3 16.25 -15.50 -10.52
N ILE A 4 15.40 -15.03 -11.42
CA ILE A 4 14.57 -15.87 -12.30
C ILE A 4 15.48 -16.70 -13.22
N GLU A 5 16.54 -16.08 -13.74
CA GLU A 5 17.60 -16.74 -14.52
C GLU A 5 18.32 -17.84 -13.73
N LYS A 6 18.65 -17.58 -12.47
CA LYS A 6 19.41 -18.49 -11.61
C LYS A 6 18.69 -19.83 -11.36
N TYR A 7 17.36 -19.85 -11.41
CA TYR A 7 16.54 -21.03 -11.12
C TYR A 7 15.93 -21.67 -12.36
N GLY A 8 16.31 -21.22 -13.57
CA GLY A 8 15.96 -21.87 -14.83
C GLY A 8 14.50 -21.69 -15.28
N TYR A 9 13.80 -20.69 -14.75
CA TYR A 9 12.50 -20.31 -15.30
C TYR A 9 12.69 -19.56 -16.61
N ASP A 10 11.97 -19.98 -17.66
CA ASP A 10 11.82 -19.14 -18.84
C ASP A 10 10.97 -17.92 -18.48
N TYR A 11 11.36 -16.75 -18.95
CA TYR A 11 10.66 -15.52 -18.62
C TYR A 11 10.74 -14.51 -19.76
N VAL A 12 9.66 -13.75 -19.87
CA VAL A 12 9.59 -12.54 -20.69
C VAL A 12 9.33 -11.37 -19.76
N SER A 13 10.11 -10.30 -19.89
CA SER A 13 9.87 -9.04 -19.20
C SER A 13 9.54 -7.96 -20.21
N SER A 14 8.41 -7.29 -20.02
CA SER A 14 7.95 -6.22 -20.89
C SER A 14 7.46 -5.01 -20.09
N SER A 15 7.79 -3.82 -20.59
CA SER A 15 7.22 -2.55 -20.14
C SER A 15 6.00 -2.10 -20.97
N ASP A 16 5.51 -2.96 -21.88
CA ASP A 16 4.28 -2.75 -22.65
C ASP A 16 3.27 -3.87 -22.37
N VAL A 17 2.08 -3.51 -21.88
CA VAL A 17 0.98 -4.46 -21.62
C VAL A 17 0.47 -5.12 -22.91
N LYS A 18 0.72 -4.56 -24.10
CA LYS A 18 0.39 -5.24 -25.36
C LYS A 18 1.04 -6.62 -25.48
N GLU A 19 2.22 -6.81 -24.89
CA GLU A 19 2.88 -8.12 -24.83
C GLU A 19 1.96 -9.17 -24.21
N LEU A 20 1.41 -8.86 -23.03
CA LEU A 20 0.46 -9.75 -22.37
C LEU A 20 -0.78 -9.97 -23.25
N ILE A 21 -1.35 -8.93 -23.84
CA ILE A 21 -2.58 -9.05 -24.64
C ILE A 21 -2.37 -9.93 -25.88
N GLN A 22 -1.22 -9.81 -26.55
CA GLN A 22 -0.93 -10.50 -27.80
C GLN A 22 -0.43 -11.94 -27.58
N ASN A 23 0.32 -12.17 -26.50
CA ASN A 23 1.05 -13.43 -26.27
C ASN A 23 0.57 -14.19 -25.03
N TYR A 24 -0.57 -13.82 -24.43
CA TYR A 24 -1.08 -14.39 -23.17
C TYR A 24 -1.00 -15.93 -23.10
N ALA A 25 -1.33 -16.61 -24.20
CA ALA A 25 -1.37 -18.08 -24.26
C ALA A 25 0.01 -18.76 -24.17
N GLN A 26 1.10 -18.00 -24.23
CA GLN A 26 2.47 -18.50 -24.09
C GLN A 26 2.96 -18.48 -22.63
N TYR A 27 2.16 -17.93 -21.70
CA TYR A 27 2.58 -17.74 -20.31
C TYR A 27 1.77 -18.61 -19.36
N ASP A 28 2.45 -19.21 -18.39
CA ASP A 28 1.81 -19.96 -17.30
C ASP A 28 1.47 -19.07 -16.10
N LEU A 29 2.22 -17.98 -15.91
CA LEU A 29 2.11 -17.09 -14.76
C LEU A 29 2.48 -15.65 -15.13
N VAL A 30 1.69 -14.69 -14.65
CA VAL A 30 1.96 -13.26 -14.81
C VAL A 30 2.30 -12.62 -13.46
N TRP A 31 3.44 -11.93 -13.37
CA TRP A 31 3.76 -11.08 -12.22
C TRP A 31 3.87 -9.61 -12.65
N SER A 32 2.80 -8.87 -12.42
CA SER A 32 2.78 -7.43 -12.66
C SER A 32 3.42 -6.69 -11.49
N VAL A 33 4.51 -5.96 -11.77
CA VAL A 33 5.07 -4.95 -10.87
C VAL A 33 4.72 -3.52 -11.31
N TYR A 34 3.71 -3.37 -12.18
CA TYR A 34 3.22 -2.06 -12.60
C TYR A 34 2.48 -1.35 -11.49
N ASN A 35 3.07 -0.27 -10.99
CA ASN A 35 2.39 0.58 -10.03
C ASN A 35 1.50 1.61 -10.73
N ARG A 36 1.87 2.08 -11.93
CA ARG A 36 1.10 3.07 -12.71
C ARG A 36 1.35 2.91 -14.22
N LEU A 37 0.27 2.90 -15.00
CA LEU A 37 0.29 3.08 -16.46
C LEU A 37 -0.35 4.43 -16.80
N GLY A 38 -0.16 4.90 -18.04
CA GLY A 38 -0.63 6.22 -18.50
C GLY A 38 -2.15 6.37 -18.67
N PHE A 39 -2.97 5.60 -17.93
CA PHE A 39 -4.42 5.65 -17.99
C PHE A 39 -5.05 5.35 -16.63
N ARG A 40 -6.31 5.77 -16.45
CA ARG A 40 -7.07 5.63 -15.20
C ARG A 40 -7.31 4.17 -14.82
N ASN A 41 -7.21 3.85 -13.53
CA ASN A 41 -7.42 2.50 -12.97
C ASN A 41 -6.45 1.43 -13.54
N CYS A 42 -5.26 1.84 -13.93
CA CYS A 42 -4.23 0.94 -14.43
C CYS A 42 -3.82 -0.15 -13.43
N GLU A 43 -4.02 0.10 -12.13
CA GLU A 43 -3.61 -0.74 -11.01
C GLU A 43 -4.32 -2.09 -10.98
N VAL A 44 -5.51 -2.19 -11.60
CA VAL A 44 -6.30 -3.43 -11.71
C VAL A 44 -6.24 -4.06 -13.10
N PHE A 45 -5.64 -3.37 -14.07
CA PHE A 45 -5.78 -3.70 -15.49
C PHE A 45 -5.14 -5.04 -15.84
N VAL A 46 -3.90 -5.26 -15.41
CA VAL A 46 -3.16 -6.49 -15.73
C VAL A 46 -3.85 -7.70 -15.12
N GLN A 47 -4.25 -7.61 -13.86
CA GLN A 47 -4.96 -8.68 -13.16
C GLN A 47 -6.32 -8.94 -13.82
N SER A 48 -7.02 -7.91 -14.30
CA SER A 48 -8.31 -8.09 -15.01
C SER A 48 -8.14 -8.83 -16.33
N ILE A 49 -7.06 -8.57 -17.07
CA ILE A 49 -6.72 -9.32 -18.27
C ILE A 49 -6.40 -10.78 -17.93
N CYS A 50 -5.65 -11.01 -16.85
CA CYS A 50 -5.32 -12.37 -16.41
C CYS A 50 -6.58 -13.16 -16.01
N GLU A 51 -7.50 -12.54 -15.26
CA GLU A 51 -8.82 -13.13 -14.93
C GLU A 51 -9.61 -13.47 -16.20
N TYR A 52 -9.66 -12.57 -17.19
CA TYR A 52 -10.38 -12.80 -18.45
C TYR A 52 -9.83 -14.01 -19.23
N TYR A 53 -8.51 -14.16 -19.28
CA TYR A 53 -7.85 -15.27 -19.97
C TYR A 53 -7.64 -16.52 -19.09
N ASN A 54 -8.12 -16.50 -17.84
CA ASN A 54 -7.88 -17.56 -16.86
C ASN A 54 -6.38 -17.88 -16.69
N LEU A 55 -5.54 -16.84 -16.69
CA LEU A 55 -4.12 -16.92 -16.42
C LEU A 55 -3.83 -16.72 -14.94
N PRO A 56 -3.07 -17.61 -14.29
CA PRO A 56 -2.53 -17.37 -12.97
C PRO A 56 -1.69 -16.09 -12.91
N TYR A 57 -1.80 -15.36 -11.80
CA TYR A 57 -0.97 -14.19 -11.55
C TYR A 57 -0.62 -14.03 -10.08
N ILE A 58 0.42 -13.25 -9.83
CA ILE A 58 0.86 -12.86 -8.49
C ILE A 58 0.25 -11.51 -8.11
N GLY A 59 -0.33 -11.44 -6.90
CA GLY A 59 -0.81 -10.22 -6.26
C GLY A 59 -2.25 -10.33 -5.75
N ALA A 60 -2.90 -9.17 -5.58
CA ALA A 60 -4.32 -9.07 -5.25
C ALA A 60 -5.19 -9.24 -6.50
N THR A 61 -6.37 -9.86 -6.34
CA THR A 61 -7.40 -9.92 -7.39
C THR A 61 -7.92 -8.54 -7.78
N PRO A 62 -8.48 -8.32 -8.99
CA PRO A 62 -8.89 -6.99 -9.45
C PRO A 62 -9.86 -6.27 -8.50
N ASN A 63 -10.84 -6.99 -7.95
CA ASN A 63 -11.80 -6.44 -6.99
C ASN A 63 -11.13 -6.06 -5.67
N VAL A 64 -10.23 -6.91 -5.15
CA VAL A 64 -9.47 -6.63 -3.92
C VAL A 64 -8.53 -5.44 -4.16
N ARG A 65 -7.81 -5.46 -5.27
CA ARG A 65 -6.88 -4.40 -5.71
C ARG A 65 -7.61 -3.06 -5.85
N ALA A 66 -8.79 -3.04 -6.47
CA ALA A 66 -9.62 -1.84 -6.57
C ALA A 66 -10.01 -1.30 -5.19
N LEU A 67 -10.47 -2.18 -4.29
CA LEU A 67 -10.92 -1.80 -2.95
C LEU A 67 -9.79 -1.19 -2.12
N VAL A 68 -8.62 -1.84 -2.10
CA VAL A 68 -7.51 -1.38 -1.26
C VAL A 68 -6.83 -0.12 -1.79
N GLU A 69 -6.91 0.15 -3.10
CA GLU A 69 -6.41 1.39 -3.70
C GLU A 69 -7.30 2.60 -3.39
N ASP A 70 -8.58 2.39 -3.03
CA ASP A 70 -9.44 3.44 -2.49
C ASP A 70 -9.30 3.52 -0.97
N LYS A 71 -8.58 4.53 -0.47
CA LYS A 71 -8.36 4.72 0.98
C LYS A 71 -9.66 4.81 1.77
N SER A 72 -10.73 5.36 1.19
CA SER A 72 -12.01 5.44 1.89
C SER A 72 -12.64 4.06 2.05
N MET A 73 -12.66 3.23 1.00
CA MET A 73 -13.22 1.88 1.09
C MET A 73 -12.35 0.97 1.97
N SER A 74 -11.03 1.11 1.87
CA SER A 74 -10.04 0.42 2.71
C SER A 74 -10.29 0.72 4.21
N LYS A 75 -10.54 1.99 4.55
CA LYS A 75 -10.88 2.40 5.93
C LYS A 75 -12.23 1.91 6.40
N GLN A 76 -13.24 1.81 5.53
CA GLN A 76 -14.54 1.20 5.88
C GLN A 76 -14.38 -0.26 6.30
N LEU A 77 -13.51 -1.03 5.63
CA LEU A 77 -13.18 -2.39 6.06
C LEU A 77 -12.46 -2.38 7.41
N ALA A 78 -11.51 -1.47 7.64
CA ALA A 78 -10.85 -1.34 8.93
C ALA A 78 -11.84 -1.05 10.07
N GLU A 79 -12.79 -0.12 9.87
CA GLU A 79 -13.85 0.18 10.84
C GLU A 79 -14.75 -1.02 11.10
N HIS A 80 -15.17 -1.75 10.05
CA HIS A 80 -15.96 -2.97 10.20
C HIS A 80 -15.26 -4.01 11.08
N LEU A 81 -13.94 -4.09 10.95
CA LEU A 81 -13.08 -4.98 11.74
C LEU A 81 -12.67 -4.40 13.09
N GLN A 82 -13.20 -3.23 13.48
CA GLN A 82 -12.87 -2.54 14.72
C GLN A 82 -11.38 -2.20 14.85
N ILE A 83 -10.68 -2.03 13.72
CA ILE A 83 -9.31 -1.54 13.69
C ILE A 83 -9.39 -0.01 13.67
N PRO A 84 -8.75 0.69 14.64
CA PRO A 84 -8.82 2.14 14.70
C PRO A 84 -8.35 2.78 13.39
N THR A 85 -9.02 3.84 12.94
CA THR A 85 -8.57 4.66 11.81
C THR A 85 -9.02 6.10 12.02
N ALA A 86 -8.26 7.07 11.50
CA ALA A 86 -8.64 8.49 11.61
C ALA A 86 -10.01 8.74 10.99
N LYS A 87 -10.84 9.59 11.61
CA LYS A 87 -12.08 10.09 10.99
C LYS A 87 -11.75 10.72 9.64
N TRP A 88 -12.65 10.59 8.66
CA TRP A 88 -12.38 11.10 7.32
C TRP A 88 -13.64 11.53 6.58
N VAL A 89 -13.41 12.34 5.54
CA VAL A 89 -14.38 12.60 4.45
C VAL A 89 -13.65 12.61 3.12
N VAL A 90 -14.39 12.45 2.03
CA VAL A 90 -13.85 12.44 0.66
C VAL A 90 -14.42 13.58 -0.16
N ALA A 91 -13.66 14.01 -1.17
CA ALA A 91 -14.14 14.99 -2.15
C ALA A 91 -13.66 14.67 -3.56
N SER A 92 -14.48 15.07 -4.53
CA SER A 92 -14.22 15.00 -5.97
C SER A 92 -14.70 16.28 -6.64
N SER A 93 -14.35 16.51 -7.90
CA SER A 93 -14.81 17.68 -8.65
C SER A 93 -16.35 17.75 -8.77
N LYS A 94 -17.02 16.59 -8.74
CA LYS A 94 -18.50 16.50 -8.75
C LYS A 94 -19.13 16.67 -7.37
N TYR A 95 -18.42 16.26 -6.32
CA TYR A 95 -18.88 16.29 -4.93
C TYR A 95 -17.79 16.91 -4.05
N PRO A 96 -17.70 18.25 -4.00
CA PRO A 96 -16.71 18.95 -3.20
C PRO A 96 -17.00 18.87 -1.70
N LEU A 97 -16.04 19.29 -0.88
CA LEU A 97 -16.19 19.36 0.57
C LEU A 97 -17.32 20.33 0.98
N SER A 98 -17.99 20.01 2.08
CA SER A 98 -18.94 20.92 2.74
C SER A 98 -18.23 22.15 3.30
N ALA A 99 -18.95 23.27 3.40
CA ALA A 99 -18.46 24.48 4.07
C ALA A 99 -18.24 24.29 5.59
N VAL A 100 -18.91 23.29 6.19
CA VAL A 100 -18.81 22.99 7.62
C VAL A 100 -17.99 21.73 7.83
N ALA A 101 -17.06 21.78 8.80
CA ALA A 101 -16.21 20.66 9.14
C ALA A 101 -17.02 19.51 9.79
N PRO A 102 -16.81 18.26 9.36
CA PRO A 102 -17.50 17.09 9.90
C PRO A 102 -16.92 16.59 11.24
N PHE A 103 -15.69 16.98 11.55
CA PHE A 103 -14.97 16.65 12.79
C PHE A 103 -13.95 17.74 13.11
N ASN A 104 -13.36 17.72 14.31
CA ASN A 104 -12.37 18.70 14.72
C ASN A 104 -11.03 18.45 14.02
N GLY A 105 -10.31 19.54 13.72
CA GLY A 105 -8.96 19.48 13.18
C GLY A 105 -7.90 19.27 14.26
N PRO A 106 -6.62 19.24 13.89
CA PRO A 106 -6.10 19.49 12.53
C PRO A 106 -6.46 18.41 11.49
N TYR A 107 -6.33 18.75 10.22
CA TYR A 107 -6.74 17.91 9.08
C TYR A 107 -5.55 17.55 8.20
N PHE A 108 -5.58 16.38 7.57
CA PHE A 108 -4.61 15.94 6.59
C PHE A 108 -5.26 15.64 5.24
N VAL A 109 -4.90 16.40 4.20
CA VAL A 109 -5.46 16.28 2.84
C VAL A 109 -4.52 15.47 1.95
N LYS A 110 -4.98 14.36 1.38
CA LYS A 110 -4.19 13.52 0.48
C LYS A 110 -5.02 12.92 -0.66
N PRO A 111 -4.40 12.46 -1.76
CA PRO A 111 -5.14 11.73 -2.80
C PRO A 111 -5.87 10.51 -2.24
N ARG A 112 -7.14 10.36 -2.62
CA ARG A 112 -7.98 9.22 -2.24
C ARG A 112 -7.44 7.92 -2.79
N PHE A 113 -7.10 7.91 -4.08
CA PHE A 113 -6.63 6.73 -4.79
C PHE A 113 -5.11 6.65 -4.87
N GLY A 114 -4.59 5.45 -5.09
CA GLY A 114 -3.20 5.23 -5.46
C GLY A 114 -2.26 5.16 -4.27
N SER A 115 -1.11 4.52 -4.53
CA SER A 115 0.02 4.46 -3.63
C SER A 115 1.06 5.56 -3.90
N ALA A 116 2.01 5.74 -2.97
CA ALA A 116 3.20 6.61 -3.09
C ALA A 116 3.03 8.13 -2.88
N SER A 117 2.02 8.55 -2.11
CA SER A 117 1.98 9.92 -1.54
C SER A 117 2.08 11.06 -2.55
N ILE A 118 1.50 10.92 -3.74
CA ILE A 118 1.62 11.95 -4.78
C ILE A 118 1.06 13.30 -4.29
N GLY A 119 1.84 14.35 -4.50
CA GLY A 119 1.48 15.71 -4.09
C GLY A 119 1.42 15.93 -2.58
N ILE A 120 1.83 14.95 -1.76
CA ILE A 120 1.92 15.12 -0.32
C ILE A 120 3.20 15.89 0.04
N ASP A 121 2.97 17.02 0.69
CA ASP A 121 3.95 17.95 1.26
C ASP A 121 3.44 18.46 2.62
N GLU A 122 4.17 19.36 3.27
CA GLU A 122 3.80 19.92 4.58
C GLU A 122 2.49 20.73 4.54
N SER A 123 2.12 21.30 3.38
CA SER A 123 0.86 22.05 3.24
C SER A 123 -0.37 21.14 3.21
N CYS A 124 -0.18 19.82 3.16
CA CYS A 124 -1.26 18.85 3.31
C CYS A 124 -1.76 18.75 4.76
N LEU A 125 -0.98 19.23 5.74
CA LEU A 125 -1.43 19.41 7.11
C LEU A 125 -2.07 20.79 7.27
N CYS A 126 -3.38 20.81 7.51
CA CYS A 126 -4.19 22.01 7.61
C CYS A 126 -4.74 22.18 9.02
N GLU A 127 -4.43 23.30 9.67
CA GLU A 127 -4.96 23.61 11.02
C GLU A 127 -6.45 24.02 11.01
N THR A 128 -6.94 24.56 9.89
CA THR A 128 -8.32 25.06 9.76
C THR A 128 -9.04 24.41 8.59
N TRP A 129 -10.37 24.28 8.72
CA TRP A 129 -11.20 23.70 7.67
C TRP A 129 -11.22 24.55 6.38
N GLN A 130 -11.09 25.87 6.51
CA GLN A 130 -10.97 26.76 5.36
C GLN A 130 -9.73 26.41 4.52
N HIS A 131 -8.57 26.25 5.18
CA HIS A 131 -7.34 25.86 4.50
C HIS A 131 -7.44 24.44 3.91
N THR A 132 -8.15 23.53 4.59
CA THR A 132 -8.46 22.19 4.06
C THR A 132 -9.23 22.26 2.74
N ILE A 133 -10.26 23.11 2.64
CA ILE A 133 -11.03 23.29 1.40
C ILE A 133 -10.13 23.82 0.28
N GLU A 134 -9.28 24.81 0.57
CA GLU A 134 -8.34 25.38 -0.40
C GLU A 134 -7.35 24.32 -0.92
N LYS A 135 -6.76 23.54 0.00
CA LYS A 135 -5.84 22.45 -0.36
C LYS A 135 -6.54 21.35 -1.16
N ALA A 136 -7.75 20.95 -0.76
CA ALA A 136 -8.56 19.99 -1.50
C ALA A 136 -8.82 20.46 -2.94
N ASN A 137 -9.24 21.72 -3.11
CA ASN A 137 -9.48 22.31 -4.43
C ASN A 137 -8.23 22.32 -5.32
N SER A 138 -7.03 22.51 -4.77
CA SER A 138 -5.78 22.44 -5.54
C SER A 138 -5.51 21.06 -6.16
N PHE A 139 -5.90 19.99 -5.46
CA PHE A 139 -5.83 18.62 -6.02
C PHE A 139 -6.93 18.41 -7.06
N LEU A 140 -8.14 18.88 -6.81
CA LEU A 140 -9.28 18.72 -7.71
C LEU A 140 -9.06 19.44 -9.06
N GLN A 141 -8.34 20.55 -9.09
CA GLN A 141 -7.92 21.23 -10.33
C GLN A 141 -7.05 20.36 -11.25
N ASN A 142 -6.42 19.31 -10.70
CA ASN A 142 -5.62 18.34 -11.44
C ASN A 142 -6.34 16.99 -11.59
N ASP A 143 -7.68 16.95 -11.42
CA ASP A 143 -8.51 15.74 -11.45
C ASP A 143 -8.11 14.66 -10.43
N ILE A 144 -7.54 15.09 -9.30
CA ILE A 144 -7.15 14.20 -8.20
C ILE A 144 -8.22 14.24 -7.10
N GLU A 145 -9.04 13.19 -7.00
CA GLU A 145 -9.95 13.02 -5.86
C GLU A 145 -9.16 12.90 -4.54
N VAL A 146 -9.70 13.47 -3.47
CA VAL A 146 -9.03 13.57 -2.17
C VAL A 146 -9.79 12.87 -1.06
N ILE A 147 -9.04 12.44 -0.05
CA ILE A 147 -9.51 12.09 1.28
C ILE A 147 -8.91 13.10 2.26
N VAL A 148 -9.75 13.61 3.15
CA VAL A 148 -9.36 14.46 4.28
C VAL A 148 -9.53 13.65 5.55
N GLU A 149 -8.47 13.53 6.32
CA GLU A 149 -8.46 12.78 7.58
C GLU A 149 -8.24 13.71 8.77
N GLU A 150 -8.73 13.34 9.95
CA GLU A 150 -8.25 13.88 11.22
C GLU A 150 -6.75 13.59 11.33
N TYR A 151 -5.94 14.63 11.56
CA TYR A 151 -4.50 14.47 11.63
C TYR A 151 -4.11 13.78 12.94
N ILE A 152 -3.35 12.70 12.81
CA ILE A 152 -2.79 11.97 13.93
C ILE A 152 -1.30 12.32 14.04
N ASN A 153 -0.90 12.89 15.19
CA ASN A 153 0.52 13.13 15.46
C ASN A 153 1.20 11.83 15.88
N GLY A 154 1.82 11.15 14.91
CA GLY A 154 2.34 9.81 15.12
C GLY A 154 3.59 9.46 14.32
N ILE A 155 3.94 8.18 14.41
CA ILE A 155 5.02 7.55 13.66
C ILE A 155 4.40 6.55 12.67
N TYR A 156 4.91 6.52 11.44
CA TYR A 156 4.39 5.66 10.38
C TYR A 156 5.00 4.27 10.48
N TYR A 157 4.15 3.24 10.57
CA TYR A 157 4.53 1.84 10.59
C TYR A 157 4.00 1.13 9.35
N GLY A 158 4.75 0.17 8.84
CA GLY A 158 4.32 -0.75 7.80
C GLY A 158 4.49 -2.18 8.28
N VAL A 159 3.48 -3.02 8.05
CA VAL A 159 3.46 -4.43 8.43
C VAL A 159 3.42 -5.28 7.16
N PRO A 160 4.57 -5.84 6.72
CA PRO A 160 4.63 -6.72 5.57
C PRO A 160 4.00 -8.09 5.83
N ILE A 161 3.25 -8.57 4.84
CA ILE A 161 2.55 -9.86 4.88
C ILE A 161 2.82 -10.60 3.57
N LEU A 162 3.18 -11.87 3.69
CA LEU A 162 3.19 -12.86 2.62
C LEU A 162 2.11 -13.88 2.94
N ASN A 163 1.26 -14.20 1.97
CA ASN A 163 0.26 -15.24 2.13
C ASN A 163 0.92 -16.63 2.16
N ASN A 164 0.18 -17.65 2.58
CA ASN A 164 0.63 -19.04 2.59
C ASN A 164 -0.60 -19.97 2.43
N THR A 165 -0.38 -21.26 2.24
CA THR A 165 -1.47 -22.26 2.11
C THR A 165 -2.28 -22.47 3.40
N GLU A 166 -1.78 -22.03 4.56
CA GLU A 166 -2.44 -22.20 5.86
C GLU A 166 -2.63 -20.85 6.59
N ILE A 167 -1.52 -20.22 7.00
CA ILE A 167 -1.52 -18.99 7.79
C ILE A 167 -0.53 -18.00 7.15
N PRO A 168 -0.94 -16.76 6.87
CA PRO A 168 -0.05 -15.77 6.29
C PRO A 168 1.16 -15.48 7.20
N LEU A 169 2.33 -15.32 6.60
CA LEU A 169 3.54 -14.90 7.27
C LEU A 169 3.52 -13.38 7.48
N ILE A 170 3.43 -12.97 8.75
CA ILE A 170 3.39 -11.55 9.13
C ILE A 170 4.75 -11.16 9.72
N ALA A 171 5.50 -10.36 8.96
CA ALA A 171 6.84 -9.94 9.35
C ALA A 171 6.82 -8.94 10.52
N VAL A 172 7.97 -8.75 11.16
CA VAL A 172 8.15 -7.66 12.12
C VAL A 172 7.86 -6.30 11.45
N PRO A 173 7.03 -5.44 12.06
CA PRO A 173 6.80 -4.08 11.58
C PRO A 173 8.10 -3.29 11.43
N HIS A 174 8.15 -2.44 10.41
CA HIS A 174 9.16 -1.39 10.30
C HIS A 174 8.48 -0.03 10.42
N PHE A 175 9.23 0.99 10.84
CA PHE A 175 8.72 2.35 10.94
C PHE A 175 9.62 3.36 10.26
N GLN A 176 9.04 4.52 9.96
CA GLN A 176 9.68 5.62 9.29
C GLN A 176 9.59 6.89 10.13
N THR A 177 10.69 7.64 10.16
CA THR A 177 10.73 8.99 10.72
C THR A 177 11.22 9.97 9.66
N SER A 178 10.75 11.20 9.73
CA SER A 178 11.10 12.32 8.88
C SER A 178 11.47 13.52 9.75
N ASP A 179 12.33 14.37 9.22
CA ASP A 179 12.71 15.67 9.77
C ASP A 179 11.73 16.80 9.40
N LYS A 180 10.68 16.49 8.61
CA LYS A 180 9.63 17.45 8.22
C LYS A 180 8.62 17.71 9.34
N ILE A 181 7.93 18.85 9.26
CA ILE A 181 6.87 19.24 10.19
C ILE A 181 5.85 18.11 10.32
N GLY A 182 5.44 17.83 11.56
CA GLY A 182 4.48 16.78 11.85
C GLY A 182 4.98 15.35 11.54
N ASN A 183 6.29 15.15 11.34
CA ASN A 183 6.84 13.86 10.91
C ASN A 183 6.22 13.36 9.59
N ILE A 184 5.74 14.28 8.74
CA ILE A 184 5.09 13.95 7.47
C ILE A 184 6.12 13.32 6.52
N ILE A 185 5.78 12.14 5.99
CA ILE A 185 6.58 11.47 4.97
C ILE A 185 6.14 11.97 3.59
N THR A 186 6.91 12.90 3.00
CA THR A 186 6.58 13.53 1.72
C THR A 186 6.84 12.60 0.52
N ASN A 187 6.28 12.94 -0.64
CA ASN A 187 6.57 12.24 -1.90
C ASN A 187 8.07 12.23 -2.24
N SER A 188 8.75 13.39 -2.06
CA SER A 188 10.17 13.56 -2.36
C SER A 188 11.04 12.62 -1.53
N GLN A 189 10.72 12.49 -0.24
CA GLN A 189 11.41 11.59 0.67
C GLN A 189 11.16 10.11 0.32
N LYS A 190 9.92 9.72 -0.04
CA LYS A 190 9.61 8.34 -0.47
C LYS A 190 10.31 7.95 -1.77
N ARG A 191 10.54 8.91 -2.68
CA ARG A 191 11.23 8.70 -3.95
C ARG A 191 12.75 8.82 -3.87
N PHE A 192 13.30 9.04 -2.66
CA PHE A 192 14.73 9.27 -2.45
C PHE A 192 15.30 10.47 -3.23
N THR A 193 14.45 11.40 -3.67
CA THR A 193 14.88 12.65 -4.30
C THR A 193 15.26 13.69 -3.25
N GLU A 194 14.88 13.45 -2.00
CA GLU A 194 15.23 14.25 -0.83
C GLU A 194 15.59 13.34 0.34
N GLY A 195 16.54 13.76 1.17
CA GLY A 195 16.95 13.05 2.39
C GLY A 195 16.00 13.27 3.57
N GLY A 196 16.44 12.89 4.77
CA GLY A 196 15.70 13.18 6.02
C GLY A 196 14.78 12.04 6.49
N MET A 197 14.32 11.17 5.59
CA MET A 197 13.58 9.98 5.98
C MET A 197 14.52 8.84 6.41
N LYS A 198 14.31 8.32 7.62
CA LYS A 198 15.00 7.12 8.13
C LYS A 198 14.01 5.98 8.30
N ARG A 199 14.51 4.75 8.22
CA ARG A 199 13.72 3.53 8.39
C ARG A 199 14.39 2.63 9.43
N PHE A 200 13.57 2.03 10.27
CA PHE A 200 14.00 1.17 11.37
C PHE A 200 13.08 -0.04 11.48
N ILE A 201 13.62 -1.13 12.02
CA ILE A 201 12.82 -2.28 12.46
C ILE A 201 12.26 -1.98 13.85
N CYS A 202 10.99 -2.30 14.09
CA CYS A 202 10.37 -2.12 15.39
C CYS A 202 10.81 -3.22 16.37
N GLN A 203 11.41 -2.81 17.48
CA GLN A 203 11.88 -3.70 18.55
C GLN A 203 10.89 -3.81 19.73
N ASP A 204 9.78 -3.07 19.69
CA ASP A 204 8.73 -3.13 20.72
C ASP A 204 7.82 -4.34 20.50
N GLU A 205 8.00 -5.37 21.31
CA GLU A 205 7.22 -6.60 21.21
C GLU A 205 5.71 -6.41 21.45
N GLY A 206 5.33 -5.48 22.34
CA GLY A 206 3.94 -5.21 22.66
C GLY A 206 3.22 -4.58 21.47
N LEU A 207 3.81 -3.52 20.93
CA LEU A 207 3.31 -2.86 19.72
C LEU A 207 3.31 -3.81 18.51
N ASN A 208 4.37 -4.61 18.36
CA ASN A 208 4.46 -5.61 17.30
C ASN A 208 3.31 -6.62 17.35
N LYS A 209 2.92 -7.09 18.54
CA LYS A 209 1.77 -8.02 18.70
C LYS A 209 0.46 -7.36 18.23
N ILE A 210 0.21 -6.11 18.62
CA ILE A 210 -1.01 -5.37 18.24
C ILE A 210 -1.05 -5.15 16.72
N LEU A 211 0.04 -4.62 16.15
CA LEU A 211 0.13 -4.35 14.71
C LEU A 211 -0.01 -5.63 13.88
N LYS A 212 0.63 -6.73 14.28
CA LYS A 212 0.48 -8.03 13.61
C LYS A 212 -0.94 -8.56 13.71
N TYR A 213 -1.59 -8.44 14.87
CA TYR A 213 -2.97 -8.87 15.07
C TYR A 213 -3.95 -8.12 14.16
N TYR A 214 -3.92 -6.79 14.16
CA TYR A 214 -4.76 -5.98 13.26
C TYR A 214 -4.47 -6.27 11.79
N SER A 215 -3.20 -6.42 11.44
CA SER A 215 -2.84 -6.70 10.05
C SER A 215 -3.28 -8.08 9.60
N ASN A 216 -3.24 -9.09 10.49
CA ASN A 216 -3.80 -10.41 10.22
C ASN A 216 -5.30 -10.34 9.95
N MET A 217 -6.05 -9.68 10.85
CA MET A 217 -7.51 -9.54 10.71
C MET A 217 -7.88 -8.90 9.38
N TYR A 218 -7.23 -7.80 9.03
CA TYR A 218 -7.48 -7.11 7.77
C TYR A 218 -7.09 -7.98 6.58
N PHE A 219 -5.89 -8.57 6.58
CA PHE A 219 -5.37 -9.37 5.47
C PHE A 219 -6.23 -10.60 5.17
N MET A 220 -6.77 -11.25 6.20
CA MET A 220 -7.69 -12.38 6.06
C MET A 220 -9.02 -11.98 5.41
N GLN A 221 -9.50 -10.76 5.63
CA GLN A 221 -10.78 -10.28 5.11
C GLN A 221 -10.69 -9.71 3.69
N MET A 222 -9.52 -9.18 3.31
CA MET A 222 -9.30 -8.68 1.95
C MET A 222 -8.92 -9.77 0.93
N GLN A 223 -8.87 -11.05 1.28
CA GLN A 223 -8.50 -12.12 0.34
C GLN A 223 -9.44 -12.17 -0.88
N PRO A 224 -8.96 -12.60 -2.07
CA PRO A 224 -7.65 -13.20 -2.35
C PRO A 224 -6.52 -12.20 -2.65
N CYS A 225 -5.37 -12.39 -1.99
CA CYS A 225 -4.14 -11.61 -2.19
C CYS A 225 -2.88 -12.37 -1.76
N ASP A 226 -1.82 -12.36 -2.57
CA ASP A 226 -0.57 -13.09 -2.26
C ASP A 226 0.34 -12.36 -1.28
N TYR A 227 0.40 -11.03 -1.33
CA TYR A 227 1.23 -10.25 -0.43
C TYR A 227 0.75 -8.80 -0.36
N ALA A 228 0.94 -8.19 0.82
CA ALA A 228 0.56 -6.82 1.06
C ALA A 228 1.45 -6.20 2.14
N ARG A 229 1.39 -4.87 2.27
CA ARG A 229 1.88 -4.16 3.44
C ARG A 229 0.75 -3.32 3.97
N ILE A 230 0.43 -3.47 5.25
CA ILE A 230 -0.59 -2.67 5.89
C ILE A 230 0.09 -1.54 6.67
N ASP A 231 -0.28 -0.32 6.35
CA ASP A 231 0.36 0.88 6.88
C ASP A 231 -0.51 1.48 8.00
N TYR A 232 0.15 1.92 9.07
CA TYR A 232 -0.45 2.50 10.26
C TYR A 232 0.26 3.80 10.64
N ILE A 233 -0.43 4.63 11.40
CA ILE A 233 0.17 5.68 12.21
C ILE A 233 -0.04 5.35 13.68
N VAL A 234 1.05 5.27 14.44
CA VAL A 234 1.00 5.06 15.89
C VAL A 234 1.07 6.41 16.56
N GLU A 235 -0.01 6.80 17.23
CA GLU A 235 -0.11 8.08 17.92
C GLU A 235 0.91 8.17 19.07
N LYS A 236 1.64 9.29 19.14
CA LYS A 236 2.76 9.45 20.09
C LYS A 236 2.33 9.38 21.55
N ASP A 237 1.17 9.96 21.89
CA ASP A 237 0.77 10.16 23.27
C ASP A 237 0.07 8.93 23.85
N THR A 238 -0.76 8.25 23.04
CA THR A 238 -1.56 7.09 23.49
C THR A 238 -0.94 5.75 23.09
N GLY A 239 -0.04 5.73 22.10
CA GLY A 239 0.48 4.49 21.51
C GLY A 239 -0.54 3.73 20.67
N ILE A 240 -1.74 4.29 20.42
CA ILE A 240 -2.79 3.63 19.64
C ILE A 240 -2.37 3.58 18.15
N PRO A 241 -2.37 2.40 17.52
CA PRO A 241 -2.14 2.28 16.08
C PRO A 241 -3.45 2.52 15.31
N TYR A 242 -3.42 3.49 14.40
CA TYR A 242 -4.50 3.80 13.48
C TYR A 242 -4.14 3.33 12.06
N PHE A 243 -4.99 2.52 11.47
CA PHE A 243 -4.90 2.08 10.08
C PHE A 243 -4.90 3.29 9.13
N LEU A 244 -4.00 3.28 8.14
CA LEU A 244 -3.90 4.31 7.10
C LEU A 244 -4.34 3.79 5.73
N GLU A 245 -3.68 2.74 5.25
CA GLU A 245 -3.89 2.19 3.90
C GLU A 245 -3.30 0.78 3.78
N VAL A 246 -3.70 0.08 2.72
CA VAL A 246 -3.05 -1.16 2.30
C VAL A 246 -2.28 -0.91 1.01
N ASN A 247 -1.02 -1.32 1.01
CA ASN A 247 -0.19 -1.34 -0.17
C ASN A 247 -0.06 -2.78 -0.69
N ALA A 248 -0.88 -3.12 -1.69
CA ALA A 248 -0.85 -4.42 -2.36
C ALA A 248 0.19 -4.50 -3.51
N LEU A 249 0.98 -3.45 -3.72
CA LEU A 249 2.07 -3.42 -4.69
C LEU A 249 3.21 -2.50 -4.21
N MET A 250 3.91 -2.94 -3.17
CA MET A 250 4.99 -2.17 -2.56
C MET A 250 6.32 -2.31 -3.30
N ASN A 251 7.26 -1.42 -2.98
CA ASN A 251 8.63 -1.54 -3.44
C ASN A 251 9.30 -2.78 -2.81
N LEU A 252 9.59 -3.78 -3.65
CA LEU A 252 10.31 -5.00 -3.30
C LEU A 252 11.83 -4.89 -3.47
N GLY A 253 12.38 -3.68 -3.61
CA GLY A 253 13.83 -3.49 -3.72
C GLY A 253 14.56 -3.99 -2.47
N GLN A 254 15.81 -4.43 -2.65
CA GLN A 254 16.62 -5.07 -1.59
C GLN A 254 16.79 -4.23 -0.31
N LYS A 255 16.75 -2.88 -0.43
CA LYS A 255 16.82 -1.93 0.70
C LYS A 255 15.44 -1.45 1.18
N GLY A 256 14.36 -2.03 0.67
CA GLY A 256 12.99 -1.70 0.99
C GLY A 256 12.59 -2.22 2.38
N GLY A 257 11.63 -1.54 3.02
CA GLY A 257 11.13 -1.94 4.34
C GLY A 257 10.47 -3.33 4.35
N PHE A 258 9.83 -3.73 3.24
CA PHE A 258 9.25 -5.06 3.08
C PHE A 258 10.31 -6.15 3.24
N VAL A 259 11.41 -6.04 2.47
CA VAL A 259 12.52 -6.98 2.49
C VAL A 259 13.21 -6.98 3.85
N ALA A 260 13.51 -5.80 4.41
CA ALA A 260 14.18 -5.70 5.71
C ALA A 260 13.37 -6.37 6.83
N SER A 261 12.05 -6.18 6.87
CA SER A 261 11.16 -6.84 7.82
C SER A 261 11.20 -8.37 7.70
N PHE A 262 11.19 -8.93 6.49
CA PHE A 262 11.21 -10.39 6.32
C PHE A 262 12.57 -11.01 6.61
N LEU A 263 13.67 -10.31 6.30
CA LEU A 263 15.02 -10.75 6.71
C LEU A 263 15.14 -10.85 8.23
N GLU A 264 14.63 -9.85 8.96
CA GLU A 264 14.57 -9.92 10.42
C GLU A 264 13.64 -11.04 10.93
N SER A 265 12.62 -11.39 10.14
CA SER A 265 11.64 -12.42 10.49
C SER A 265 12.07 -13.85 10.09
N GLY A 266 13.35 -14.06 9.75
CA GLY A 266 13.94 -15.38 9.55
C GLY A 266 14.19 -15.81 8.10
N PHE A 267 13.88 -14.98 7.10
CA PHE A 267 14.35 -15.24 5.74
C PHE A 267 15.86 -14.98 5.65
N ASN A 268 16.60 -15.89 5.03
CA ASN A 268 18.06 -15.83 4.99
C ASN A 268 18.58 -14.85 3.92
N SER A 269 17.75 -14.53 2.91
CA SER A 269 18.18 -13.68 1.80
C SER A 269 17.00 -13.00 1.08
N TYR A 270 17.33 -11.93 0.36
CA TYR A 270 16.41 -11.28 -0.57
C TYR A 270 15.87 -12.26 -1.62
N ASP A 271 16.75 -13.10 -2.15
CA ASP A 271 16.44 -14.13 -3.14
C ASP A 271 15.38 -15.11 -2.63
N GLU A 272 15.45 -15.51 -1.37
CA GLU A 272 14.47 -16.40 -0.73
C GLU A 272 13.08 -15.74 -0.60
N ILE A 273 13.01 -14.45 -0.31
CA ILE A 273 11.75 -13.71 -0.23
C ILE A 273 11.10 -13.62 -1.61
N ILE A 274 11.88 -13.26 -2.64
CA ILE A 274 11.37 -13.18 -4.02
C ILE A 274 10.92 -14.55 -4.52
N ARG A 275 11.69 -15.60 -4.20
CA ARG A 275 11.31 -16.98 -4.49
C ARG A 275 9.95 -17.31 -3.89
N TYR A 276 9.76 -17.02 -2.62
CA TYR A 276 8.53 -17.34 -1.92
C TYR A 276 7.32 -16.71 -2.61
N ILE A 277 7.43 -15.44 -3.03
CA ILE A 277 6.37 -14.75 -3.80
C ILE A 277 6.10 -15.46 -5.13
N ILE A 278 7.14 -15.87 -5.86
CA ILE A 278 6.99 -16.61 -7.13
C ILE A 278 6.32 -17.98 -6.88
N ASP A 279 6.75 -18.70 -5.85
CA ASP A 279 6.21 -20.02 -5.48
C ASP A 279 4.70 -19.91 -5.13
N LEU A 280 4.25 -18.80 -4.50
CA LEU A 280 2.82 -18.52 -4.31
C LEU A 280 2.07 -18.43 -5.64
N GLY A 281 2.63 -17.73 -6.64
CA GLY A 281 2.06 -17.65 -7.98
C GLY A 281 2.02 -19.01 -8.68
N LEU A 282 3.14 -19.73 -8.68
CA LEU A 282 3.29 -21.03 -9.33
C LEU A 282 2.35 -22.09 -8.73
N SER A 283 2.02 -21.99 -7.44
CA SER A 283 1.05 -22.89 -6.80
C SER A 283 -0.35 -22.84 -7.42
N LYS A 284 -0.67 -21.75 -8.14
CA LYS A 284 -1.97 -21.54 -8.82
C LYS A 284 -1.98 -22.09 -10.25
N VAL A 285 -0.81 -22.40 -10.81
CA VAL A 285 -0.69 -22.99 -12.14
C VAL A 285 -1.20 -24.42 -12.06
N LYS A 286 -2.32 -24.69 -12.75
CA LYS A 286 -2.87 -26.04 -12.83
C LYS A 286 -1.92 -26.90 -13.66
N LYS A 287 -1.54 -28.06 -13.13
CA LYS A 287 -0.87 -29.12 -13.90
C LYS A 287 -1.82 -29.77 -14.89
#